data_AF-A0A7N9CB51-F1
#
_entry.id   AF-A0A7N9CB51-F1
#
_cell.length_a   1.000
_cell.length_b   1.000
_cell.length_c   1.000
_cell.angle_alpha   90.00
_cell.angle_beta   90.00
_cell.angle_gamma   90.00
#
_symmetry.space_group_name_H-M   'P 1'
#
loop_
_entity.id
_entity.type
_entity.pdbx_description
1 polymer ?
#
loop_
_entity_poly.entity_id
_entity_poly.type
_entity_poly.pdbx_seq_one_letter_code
_entity_poly.pdbx_strand_id
1 'polypeptide(L)'
;MIKFFLMVNKQGQTRLSKYYEHVDISKRTLLETEVIKSCLSRSNEQCSFIEYKDFKLIYRQYAALFIVVGVNDTETSVQWHSHSSLQP
;
A
#
# COMPACT_ATOMS: atom_id res chain seq x y z
N MET A 1 -9.90 -4.12 -2.23
CA MET A 1 -10.32 -3.32 -1.04
C MET A 1 -9.10 -2.78 -0.29
N ILE A 2 -9.21 -1.62 0.37
CA ILE A 2 -8.12 -1.00 1.16
C ILE A 2 -7.98 -1.73 2.50
N LYS A 3 -6.77 -2.19 2.81
CA LYS A 3 -6.44 -2.95 4.03
C LYS A 3 -5.96 -2.03 5.14
N PHE A 4 -5.06 -1.11 4.81
CA PHE A 4 -4.48 -0.19 5.78
C PHE A 4 -3.98 1.11 5.13
N PHE A 5 -3.87 2.14 5.96
CA PHE A 5 -3.36 3.46 5.63
C PHE A 5 -2.31 3.85 6.68
N LEU A 6 -1.13 4.25 6.21
CA LEU A 6 0.00 4.65 7.04
C LEU A 6 0.48 6.03 6.61
N MET A 7 0.91 6.81 7.59
CA MET A 7 1.63 8.05 7.38
C MET A 7 2.93 8.00 8.17
N VAL A 8 4.05 8.19 7.49
CA VAL A 8 5.40 7.98 8.04
C VAL A 8 6.25 9.20 7.73
N ASN A 9 7.13 9.62 8.63
CA ASN A 9 8.08 10.69 8.30
C ASN A 9 9.32 10.14 7.57
N LYS A 10 10.19 11.05 7.10
CA LYS A 10 11.51 10.69 6.51
C LYS A 10 12.45 9.89 7.44
N GLN A 11 12.17 9.88 8.75
CA GLN A 11 12.96 9.14 9.74
C GLN A 11 12.40 7.73 10.02
N GLY A 12 11.30 7.35 9.34
CA GLY A 12 10.66 6.04 9.54
C GLY A 12 9.72 5.96 10.75
N GLN A 13 9.35 7.09 11.35
CA GLN A 13 8.38 7.14 12.44
C GLN A 13 6.96 7.20 11.87
N THR A 14 6.13 6.21 12.24
CA THR A 14 4.69 6.20 11.94
C THR A 14 3.97 7.29 12.74
N ARG A 15 3.39 8.26 12.04
CA ARG A 15 2.56 9.34 12.59
C ARG A 15 1.09 8.95 12.66
N LEU A 16 0.64 8.12 11.73
CA LEU A 16 -0.73 7.61 11.69
C LEU A 16 -0.72 6.21 11.13
N SER A 17 -1.41 5.29 11.80
CA SER A 17 -1.72 3.97 11.28
C SER A 17 -3.21 3.69 11.46
N LYS A 18 -3.86 3.29 10.36
CA LYS A 18 -5.27 2.92 10.34
C LYS A 18 -5.44 1.63 9.57
N TYR A 19 -5.96 0.61 10.25
CA TYR A 19 -6.24 -0.69 9.67
C TYR A 19 -7.75 -0.83 9.52
N TYR A 20 -8.21 -1.13 8.31
CA TYR A 20 -9.63 -1.35 8.02
C TYR A 20 -10.05 -2.80 8.25
N GLU A 21 -9.08 -3.70 8.40
CA GLU A 21 -9.30 -5.10 8.73
C GLU A 21 -8.59 -5.52 10.03
N HIS A 22 -9.11 -6.58 10.63
CA HIS A 22 -8.45 -7.24 11.74
C HIS A 22 -7.17 -7.93 11.26
N VAL A 23 -6.04 -7.44 11.77
CA VAL A 23 -4.71 -8.00 11.54
C VAL A 23 -4.04 -8.13 12.90
N ASP A 24 -3.38 -9.26 13.16
CA ASP A 24 -2.63 -9.48 14.39
C ASP A 24 -1.59 -8.38 14.62
N ILE A 25 -1.45 -7.94 15.87
CA ILE A 25 -0.51 -6.86 16.25
C ILE A 25 0.93 -7.18 15.82
N SER A 26 1.35 -8.45 15.95
CA SER A 26 2.69 -8.90 15.57
C SER A 26 2.91 -8.77 14.06
N LYS A 27 1.89 -9.10 13.25
CA LYS A 27 1.95 -8.97 11.79
C LYS A 27 1.92 -7.49 11.36
N ARG A 28 1.16 -6.64 12.06
CA ARG A 28 1.12 -5.19 11.81
C ARG A 28 2.51 -4.56 11.95
N THR A 29 3.20 -4.84 13.05
CA THR A 29 4.54 -4.26 13.30
C THR A 29 5.57 -4.70 12.27
N LEU A 30 5.53 -5.97 11.87
CA LEU A 30 6.40 -6.51 10.81
C LEU A 30 6.11 -5.83 9.47
N LEU A 31 4.83 -5.75 9.08
CA LEU A 31 4.39 -5.10 7.85
C LEU A 31 4.80 -3.62 7.81
N GLU A 32 4.52 -2.85 8.87
CA GLU A 32 4.92 -1.44 8.92
C GLU A 32 6.43 -1.28 8.74
N THR A 33 7.23 -2.08 9.44
CA THR A 33 8.69 -2.01 9.37
C THR A 33 9.21 -2.29 7.96
N GLU A 34 8.69 -3.33 7.29
CA GLU A 34 9.09 -3.67 5.92
C GLU A 34 8.65 -2.59 4.92
N VAL A 35 7.40 -2.14 5.01
CA VAL A 35 6.84 -1.10 4.15
C VAL A 35 7.62 0.20 4.28
N ILE A 36 7.94 0.61 5.50
CA ILE A 36 8.71 1.83 5.78
C ILE A 36 10.11 1.71 5.20
N LYS A 37 10.80 0.58 5.41
CA LYS A 37 12.13 0.34 4.84
C LYS A 37 12.10 0.39 3.30
N SER A 38 11.12 -0.26 2.67
CA SER A 38 10.95 -0.25 1.22
C SER A 38 10.60 1.13 0.67
N CYS A 39 9.87 1.97 1.41
CA CYS A 39 9.56 3.33 0.98
C CYS A 39 10.77 4.26 1.13
N LEU A 40 11.52 4.17 2.23
CA LEU A 40 12.68 5.01 2.51
C LEU A 40 13.89 4.69 1.61
N SER A 41 13.99 3.45 1.11
CA SER A 41 15.07 3.06 0.20
C SER A 41 14.87 3.49 -1.26
N ARG A 42 13.65 3.90 -1.64
CA ARG A 42 13.32 4.29 -3.03
C ARG A 42 13.47 5.80 -3.23
N SER A 43 13.94 6.19 -4.41
CA SER A 43 14.05 7.61 -4.79
C SER A 43 12.68 8.20 -5.14
N ASN A 44 12.55 9.53 -5.04
CA ASN A 44 11.32 10.26 -5.36
C ASN A 44 10.87 10.14 -6.82
N GLU A 45 11.75 9.69 -7.70
CA GLU A 45 11.50 9.52 -9.14
C GLU A 45 10.96 8.13 -9.49
N GLN A 46 10.96 7.21 -8.52
CA GLN A 46 10.46 5.85 -8.73
C GLN A 46 8.95 5.75 -8.54
N CYS A 47 8.34 4.82 -9.28
CA CYS A 47 6.90 4.59 -9.26
C CYS A 47 6.35 4.38 -7.85
N SER A 48 5.21 5.03 -7.58
CA SER A 48 4.42 4.94 -6.35
C SER A 48 3.82 3.56 -6.04
N PHE A 49 4.21 2.51 -6.75
CA PHE A 49 3.65 1.17 -6.62
C PHE A 49 4.72 0.16 -6.21
N ILE A 50 4.43 -0.63 -5.19
CA ILE A 50 5.22 -1.78 -4.74
C ILE A 50 4.27 -2.96 -4.67
N GLU A 51 4.55 -4.03 -5.41
CA GLU A 51 3.88 -5.30 -5.21
C GLU A 51 4.55 -6.01 -4.03
N TYR A 52 3.76 -6.28 -2.99
CA TYR A 52 4.20 -6.94 -1.78
C TYR A 52 3.30 -8.15 -1.53
N LYS A 53 3.79 -9.34 -1.86
CA LYS A 53 3.06 -10.61 -1.76
C LYS A 53 1.70 -10.49 -2.48
N ASP A 54 0.60 -10.70 -1.77
CA ASP A 54 -0.77 -10.67 -2.30
C ASP A 54 -1.41 -9.26 -2.28
N PHE A 55 -0.62 -8.23 -1.94
CA PHE A 55 -1.10 -6.86 -1.79
C PHE A 55 -0.31 -5.89 -2.67
N LYS A 56 -1.01 -4.90 -3.19
CA LYS A 56 -0.43 -3.75 -3.86
C LYS A 56 -0.29 -2.61 -2.87
N LEU A 57 0.93 -2.15 -2.66
CA LEU A 57 1.23 -0.97 -1.85
C LEU A 57 1.35 0.23 -2.76
N ILE A 58 0.60 1.28 -2.42
CA ILE A 58 0.66 2.57 -3.09
C ILE A 58 1.27 3.56 -2.12
N TYR A 59 2.38 4.20 -2.48
CA TYR A 59 3.05 5.18 -1.62
C TYR A 59 3.34 6.50 -2.35
N ARG A 60 3.26 7.61 -1.63
CA ARG A 60 3.58 8.95 -2.17
C ARG A 60 4.20 9.85 -1.11
N GLN A 61 5.28 10.53 -1.49
CA GLN A 61 5.90 11.54 -0.64
C GLN A 61 5.14 12.87 -0.76
N TYR A 62 4.74 13.43 0.37
CA TYR A 62 4.18 14.76 0.55
C TYR A 62 5.10 15.55 1.48
N ALA A 63 5.95 16.40 0.90
CA ALA A 63 6.98 17.16 1.62
C ALA A 63 7.89 16.27 2.49
N ALA A 64 7.69 16.26 3.82
CA ALA A 64 8.45 15.47 4.79
C ALA A 64 7.72 14.20 5.26
N LEU A 65 6.53 13.92 4.70
CA LEU A 65 5.69 12.78 5.04
C LEU A 65 5.58 11.82 3.85
N PHE A 66 5.50 10.54 4.14
CA PHE A 66 5.17 9.48 3.22
C PHE A 66 3.79 8.96 3.58
N ILE A 67 2.89 8.96 2.60
CA ILE A 67 1.58 8.33 2.72
C ILE A 67 1.68 6.97 2.04
N VAL A 68 1.30 5.90 2.74
CA VAL A 68 1.30 4.55 2.22
C VAL A 68 -0.07 3.91 2.41
N VAL A 69 -0.56 3.26 1.36
CA VAL A 69 -1.87 2.62 1.32
C VAL A 69 -1.69 1.19 0.82
N GLY A 70 -2.10 0.22 1.63
CA GLY A 70 -2.13 -1.19 1.23
C GLY A 70 -3.50 -1.55 0.66
N VAL A 71 -3.52 -2.08 -0.56
CA VAL A 71 -4.73 -2.51 -1.27
C VAL A 71 -4.60 -3.98 -1.62
N ASN A 72 -5.66 -4.76 -1.43
CA ASN A 72 -5.69 -6.16 -1.87
C ASN A 72 -5.78 -6.26 -3.39
N ASP A 73 -5.05 -7.20 -3.99
CA ASP A 73 -5.05 -7.44 -5.44
C ASP A 73 -6.29 -8.22 -5.94
N THR A 74 -7.33 -8.39 -5.11
CA THR A 74 -8.41 -9.33 -5.44
C THR A 74 -9.41 -8.87 -6.52
N GLU A 75 -9.30 -7.68 -7.11
CA GLU A 75 -10.43 -7.12 -7.88
C GLU A 75 -9.98 -6.22 -9.04
N THR A 76 -8.92 -6.56 -9.78
CA THR A 76 -8.64 -5.80 -11.03
C THR A 76 -8.65 -6.70 -12.27
N SER A 77 -8.10 -7.92 -12.21
CA SER A 77 -8.02 -8.76 -13.42
C SER A 77 -9.35 -9.41 -13.85
N VAL A 78 -10.33 -9.57 -12.95
CA VAL A 78 -11.62 -10.20 -13.30
C VAL A 78 -12.66 -9.23 -13.89
N GLN A 79 -12.55 -7.93 -13.65
CA GLN A 79 -13.56 -6.97 -14.14
C GLN A 79 -13.29 -6.49 -15.59
N TRP A 80 -12.05 -6.53 -16.06
CA TRP A 80 -11.71 -6.18 -17.45
C TRP A 80 -12.12 -7.24 -18.48
N HIS A 81 -12.22 -8.51 -18.08
CA HIS A 81 -12.68 -9.57 -18.98
C HIS A 81 -14.20 -9.67 -19.09
N SER A 82 -14.97 -9.12 -18.15
CA SER A 82 -16.43 -9.20 -18.17
C SER A 82 -17.10 -8.11 -19.01
N HIS A 83 -16.39 -7.03 -19.34
CA HIS A 83 -16.98 -5.87 -20.04
C HIS A 83 -16.80 -5.88 -21.56
N SER A 84 -16.08 -6.87 -22.13
CA SER A 84 -15.89 -7.00 -23.59
C SER A 84 -16.79 -8.05 -24.24
N SER A 85 -17.65 -8.74 -23.47
CA SER A 85 -18.53 -9.82 -23.99
C SER A 85 -20.00 -9.39 -24.19
N LEU A 86 -20.35 -8.14 -23.90
CA LEU A 86 -21.71 -7.64 -24.01
C LEU A 86 -21.71 -6.27 -24.70
N GLN A 87 -21.49 -6.26 -26.01
CA GLN A 87 -22.19 -5.33 -26.88
C GLN A 87 -22.81 -6.11 -28.05
N PRO A 88 -24.12 -5.94 -28.30
CA PRO A 88 -24.82 -6.52 -29.46
C PRO A 88 -24.42 -5.86 -30.79
#